data_AF-A0A432ENK1-F1
#
_entry.id   AF-A0A432ENK1-F1
#
_cell.length_a   1.000
_cell.length_b   1.000
_cell.length_c   1.000
_cell.angle_alpha   90.00
_cell.angle_beta   90.00
_cell.angle_gamma   90.00
#
_symmetry.space_group_name_H-M   'P 1'
#
loop_
_entity.id
_entity.type
_entity.pdbx_description
1 polymer ?
#
loop_
_entity_poly.entity_id
_entity_poly.type
_entity_poly.pdbx_seq_one_letter_code
_entity_poly.pdbx_strand_id
1 'polypeptide(L)'
;MLTRAYWITPDGQILDVGDRKHINLIVDNPPQFGESAEAINTLYNENREPMGFEGKAREIIMRRVITRGFVRIRQQRNQWMIQLRELTPTTESHLCQWATSQVGKGDQFANIVIDQLGVSRNRRIKATLDSLVRKRWTR
;
A
#
# COMPACT_ATOMS: atom_id res chain seq x y z
N MET A 1 -1.70 12.46 16.60
CA MET A 1 -1.65 10.99 16.43
C MET A 1 -0.90 10.68 15.15
N LEU A 2 0.14 9.86 15.20
CA LEU A 2 0.82 9.37 14.01
C LEU A 2 -0.14 8.45 13.24
N THR A 3 -0.38 8.73 11.97
CA THR A 3 -1.18 7.86 11.10
C THR A 3 -0.35 6.65 10.71
N ARG A 4 -0.82 5.44 11.00
CA ARG A 4 -0.11 4.20 10.65
C ARG A 4 -0.10 3.98 9.14
N ALA A 5 0.99 3.42 8.62
CA ALA A 5 1.15 3.14 7.19
C ALA A 5 2.04 1.91 7.00
N TYR A 6 1.69 1.10 6.01
CA TYR A 6 2.42 -0.13 5.71
C TYR A 6 2.61 -0.30 4.19
N TRP A 7 3.64 -1.05 3.84
CA TRP A 7 3.70 -1.82 2.60
C TRP A 7 3.50 -3.30 2.94
N ILE A 8 2.84 -4.04 2.04
CA ILE A 8 2.99 -5.49 2.00
C ILE A 8 3.74 -5.84 0.71
N THR A 9 4.80 -6.61 0.84
CA THR A 9 5.60 -7.09 -0.30
C THR A 9 4.86 -8.19 -1.08
N PRO A 10 5.28 -8.52 -2.31
CA PRO A 10 4.64 -9.58 -3.11
C PRO A 10 4.67 -10.97 -2.46
N ASP A 11 5.62 -11.23 -1.57
CA ASP A 11 5.78 -12.46 -0.78
C ASP A 11 5.10 -12.40 0.61
N GLY A 12 4.43 -11.29 0.93
CA GLY A 12 3.59 -11.18 2.13
C GLY A 12 4.25 -10.53 3.35
N GLN A 13 5.51 -10.10 3.27
CA GLN A 13 6.17 -9.36 4.33
C GLN A 13 5.48 -8.00 4.56
N ILE A 14 5.14 -7.70 5.81
CA ILE A 14 4.57 -6.41 6.21
C ILE A 14 5.70 -5.48 6.65
N LEU A 15 5.86 -4.37 5.92
CA LEU A 15 6.85 -3.34 6.22
C LEU A 15 6.13 -2.12 6.84
N ASP A 16 6.45 -1.80 8.09
CA ASP A 16 5.98 -0.57 8.73
C ASP A 16 6.72 0.64 8.15
N VAL A 17 5.94 1.66 7.75
CA VAL A 17 6.48 2.90 7.20
C VAL A 17 6.94 3.83 8.34
N GLY A 18 6.39 3.67 9.55
CA GLY A 18 6.67 4.51 10.71
C GLY A 18 6.12 5.93 10.55
N ASP A 19 6.94 6.92 10.89
CA ASP A 19 6.68 8.35 10.75
C ASP A 19 7.06 8.92 9.37
N ARG A 20 7.60 8.06 8.47
CA ARG A 20 8.03 8.43 7.12
C ARG A 20 6.87 8.39 6.12
N LYS A 21 7.13 8.82 4.88
CA LYS A 21 6.19 8.63 3.76
C LYS A 21 6.53 7.33 3.03
N HIS A 22 5.52 6.69 2.42
CA HIS A 22 5.73 5.50 1.59
C HIS A 22 6.82 5.67 0.53
N ILE A 23 6.97 6.87 -0.03
CA ILE A 23 7.95 7.18 -1.07
C ILE A 23 9.38 7.18 -0.54
N ASN A 24 9.59 7.60 0.71
CA ASN A 24 10.92 7.62 1.31
C ASN A 24 11.52 6.21 1.36
N LEU A 25 10.75 5.20 1.78
CA LEU A 25 11.25 3.82 1.79
C LEU A 25 11.68 3.32 0.40
N ILE A 26 10.98 3.74 -0.66
CA ILE A 26 11.33 3.36 -2.03
C ILE A 26 12.59 4.09 -2.50
N VAL A 27 12.71 5.39 -2.20
CA VAL A 27 13.88 6.19 -2.59
C VAL A 27 15.13 5.76 -1.81
N ASP A 28 14.98 5.44 -0.52
CA ASP A 28 16.08 5.05 0.36
C ASP A 28 16.57 3.62 0.06
N ASN A 29 15.69 2.72 -0.42
CA ASN A 29 16.06 1.36 -0.81
C ASN A 29 15.37 0.89 -2.11
N PRO A 30 15.71 1.46 -3.28
CA PRO A 30 15.03 1.17 -4.55
C PRO A 30 15.00 -0.32 -4.94
N PRO A 31 16.11 -1.10 -4.79
CA PRO A 31 16.12 -2.49 -5.20
C PRO A 31 15.07 -3.36 -4.50
N GLN A 32 14.76 -3.06 -3.23
CA GLN A 32 13.72 -3.79 -2.48
C GLN A 32 12.33 -3.66 -3.13
N PHE A 33 12.07 -2.58 -3.88
CA PHE A 33 10.79 -2.31 -4.54
C PHE A 33 10.83 -2.58 -6.06
N GLY A 34 11.90 -3.21 -6.55
CA GLY A 34 12.11 -3.46 -7.97
C GLY A 34 12.34 -2.18 -8.77
N GLU A 35 12.87 -1.13 -8.13
CA GLU A 35 13.31 0.12 -8.76
C GLU A 35 14.85 0.21 -8.71
N SER A 36 15.41 1.13 -9.50
CA SER A 36 16.82 1.51 -9.38
C SER A 36 16.93 2.99 -9.00
N ALA A 37 18.00 3.35 -8.28
CA ALA A 37 18.26 4.74 -7.91
C ALA A 37 18.37 5.64 -9.14
N GLU A 38 19.00 5.14 -10.21
CA GLU A 38 19.10 5.84 -11.50
C GLU A 38 17.72 6.08 -12.12
N ALA A 39 16.86 5.07 -12.21
CA ALA A 39 15.53 5.21 -12.79
C ALA A 39 14.64 6.19 -12.00
N ILE A 40 14.74 6.16 -10.67
CA ILE A 40 14.04 7.11 -9.79
C ILE A 40 14.57 8.53 -10.02
N ASN A 41 15.89 8.72 -10.03
CA ASN A 41 16.51 10.03 -10.23
C ASN A 41 16.15 10.63 -11.59
N THR A 42 16.26 9.84 -12.66
CA THR A 42 15.87 10.24 -14.01
C THR A 42 14.41 10.69 -14.04
N LEU A 43 13.51 9.93 -13.42
CA LEU A 43 12.09 10.27 -13.39
C LEU A 43 11.80 11.57 -12.64
N TYR A 44 12.46 11.82 -11.50
CA TYR A 44 12.32 13.09 -10.78
C TYR A 44 12.84 14.27 -11.61
N ASN A 45 13.99 14.11 -12.27
CA ASN A 45 14.57 15.14 -13.13
C ASN A 45 13.70 15.45 -14.35
N GLU A 46 13.17 14.43 -15.04
CA GLU A 46 12.27 14.59 -16.18
C GLU A 46 10.99 15.37 -15.82
N ASN A 47 10.48 15.18 -14.61
CA ASN A 47 9.30 15.89 -14.11
C ASN A 47 9.65 17.25 -13.47
N ARG A 48 10.94 17.62 -13.40
CA ARG A 48 11.44 18.82 -12.70
C ARG A 48 10.98 18.89 -11.24
N GLU A 49 10.95 17.74 -10.58
CA GLU A 49 10.53 17.60 -9.19
C GLU A 49 11.75 17.28 -8.31
N PRO A 50 11.90 17.94 -7.14
CA PRO A 50 12.92 17.53 -6.17
C PRO A 50 12.71 16.07 -5.72
N MET A 51 13.80 15.35 -5.44
CA MET A 51 13.75 13.97 -4.94
C MET A 51 12.84 13.87 -3.71
N GLY A 52 11.91 12.91 -3.73
CA GLY A 52 10.94 12.71 -2.65
C GLY A 52 9.74 13.66 -2.65
N PHE A 53 9.67 14.64 -3.57
CA PHE A 53 8.49 15.48 -3.74
C PHE A 53 7.27 14.62 -4.12
N GLU A 54 6.11 14.92 -3.55
CA GLU A 54 4.88 14.13 -3.72
C GLU A 54 4.05 14.56 -4.94
N GLY A 55 4.72 14.70 -6.08
CA GLY A 55 4.11 15.06 -7.36
C GLY A 55 3.96 13.90 -8.33
N LYS A 56 4.19 14.16 -9.61
CA LYS A 56 4.01 13.23 -10.73
C LYS A 56 5.00 12.07 -10.69
N ALA A 57 6.27 12.32 -10.37
CA ALA A 57 7.26 11.26 -10.26
C ALA A 57 6.83 10.25 -9.18
N ARG A 58 6.37 10.74 -8.03
CA ARG A 58 5.82 9.91 -6.96
C ARG A 58 4.57 9.14 -7.38
N GLU A 59 3.66 9.71 -8.16
CA GLU A 59 2.51 8.98 -8.72
C GLU A 59 2.96 7.79 -9.58
N ILE A 60 3.91 8.03 -10.48
CA ILE A 60 4.43 7.02 -11.41
C ILE A 60 5.16 5.91 -10.66
N ILE A 61 6.07 6.24 -9.73
CA ILE A 61 6.80 5.27 -8.92
C ILE A 61 5.83 4.40 -8.13
N MET A 62 4.85 5.00 -7.44
CA MET A 62 3.84 4.27 -6.68
C MET A 62 3.05 3.30 -7.56
N ARG A 63 2.65 3.74 -8.76
CA ARG A 63 1.95 2.87 -9.71
C ARG A 63 2.83 1.70 -10.15
N ARG A 64 4.11 1.93 -10.47
CA ARG A 64 5.04 0.87 -10.86
C ARG A 64 5.21 -0.16 -9.73
N VAL A 65 5.49 0.29 -8.52
CA VAL A 65 5.66 -0.56 -7.33
C VAL A 65 4.41 -1.39 -7.06
N ILE A 66 3.22 -0.77 -7.07
CA ILE A 66 1.96 -1.50 -6.87
C ILE A 66 1.71 -2.51 -8.00
N THR A 67 2.01 -2.16 -9.26
CA THR A 67 1.90 -3.10 -10.39
C THR A 67 2.80 -4.33 -10.24
N ARG A 68 3.94 -4.20 -9.56
CA ARG A 68 4.83 -5.33 -9.23
C ARG A 68 4.32 -6.22 -8.08
N GLY A 69 3.13 -5.94 -7.54
CA GLY A 69 2.46 -6.78 -6.54
C GLY A 69 2.54 -6.24 -5.11
N PHE A 70 3.16 -5.08 -4.89
CA PHE A 70 3.16 -4.46 -3.57
C PHE A 70 1.77 -3.90 -3.23
N VAL A 71 1.38 -4.03 -1.96
CA VAL A 71 0.15 -3.48 -1.42
C VAL A 71 0.47 -2.27 -0.55
N ARG A 72 -0.09 -1.11 -0.89
CA ARG A 72 0.05 0.10 -0.10
C ARG A 72 -1.10 0.20 0.89
N ILE A 73 -0.81 0.37 2.17
CA ILE A 73 -1.82 0.54 3.21
C ILE A 73 -1.56 1.84 3.96
N ARG A 74 -2.58 2.67 4.14
CA ARG A 74 -2.50 3.93 4.89
C ARG A 74 -3.72 4.13 5.77
N GLN A 75 -3.50 4.42 7.04
CA GLN A 75 -4.54 4.91 7.93
C GLN A 75 -4.89 6.35 7.57
N GLN A 76 -6.18 6.58 7.38
CA GLN A 76 -6.80 7.90 7.32
C GLN A 76 -7.67 8.06 8.57
N ARG A 77 -8.20 9.27 8.80
CA ARG A 77 -8.92 9.63 10.04
C ARG A 77 -9.94 8.59 10.52
N ASN A 78 -10.72 8.00 9.60
CA ASN A 78 -11.82 7.08 9.92
C ASN A 78 -11.79 5.75 9.15
N GLN A 79 -10.71 5.47 8.41
CA GLN A 79 -10.63 4.30 7.54
C GLN A 79 -9.20 3.94 7.18
N TRP A 80 -8.99 2.70 6.76
CA TRP A 80 -7.81 2.27 6.04
C TRP A 80 -8.03 2.38 4.54
N MET A 81 -7.08 3.01 3.87
CA MET A 81 -7.02 3.07 2.41
C MET A 81 -5.96 2.07 1.93
N ILE A 82 -6.40 1.07 1.19
CA ILE A 82 -5.56 0.02 0.61
C ILE A 82 -5.50 0.24 -0.89
N GLN A 83 -4.30 0.29 -1.47
CA GLN A 83 -4.09 0.32 -2.91
C GLN A 83 -3.28 -0.90 -3.33
N LEU A 84 -3.74 -1.59 -4.36
CA LEU A 84 -3.14 -2.83 -4.84
C LEU A 84 -3.39 -2.98 -6.35
N ARG A 85 -2.65 -3.87 -7.01
CA ARG A 85 -2.90 -4.16 -8.43
C ARG A 85 -4.24 -4.87 -8.60
N GLU A 86 -4.38 -6.04 -7.99
CA GLU A 86 -5.55 -6.89 -8.11
C GLU A 86 -5.79 -7.68 -6.83
N LEU A 87 -7.06 -7.85 -6.46
CA LEU A 87 -7.47 -8.62 -5.30
C LEU A 87 -7.54 -10.10 -5.67
N THR A 88 -6.39 -10.76 -5.64
CA THR A 88 -6.25 -12.21 -5.87
C THR A 88 -6.30 -12.96 -4.53
N PRO A 89 -6.52 -14.29 -4.52
CA PRO A 89 -6.49 -15.07 -3.27
C PRO A 89 -5.21 -14.91 -2.45
N THR A 90 -4.05 -14.78 -3.12
CA THR A 90 -2.77 -14.52 -2.47
C THR A 90 -2.76 -13.15 -1.79
N THR A 91 -3.15 -12.09 -2.52
CA THR A 91 -3.23 -10.73 -1.96
C THR A 91 -4.23 -10.67 -0.82
N GLU A 92 -5.35 -11.37 -0.92
CA GLU A 92 -6.36 -11.49 0.14
C GLU A 92 -5.81 -12.17 1.39
N SER A 93 -5.02 -13.24 1.23
CA SER A 93 -4.32 -13.89 2.34
C SER A 93 -3.37 -12.93 3.06
N HIS A 94 -2.57 -12.18 2.30
CA HIS A 94 -1.67 -11.16 2.85
C HIS A 94 -2.43 -10.05 3.59
N LEU A 95 -3.55 -9.59 3.03
CA LEU A 95 -4.42 -8.61 3.68
C LEU A 95 -5.05 -9.15 4.97
N CYS A 96 -5.41 -10.43 5.01
CA CYS A 96 -5.92 -11.09 6.22
C CYS A 96 -4.86 -11.16 7.32
N GLN A 97 -3.62 -11.53 6.98
CA GLN A 97 -2.50 -11.54 7.92
C GLN A 97 -2.23 -10.14 8.47
N TRP A 98 -2.20 -9.13 7.60
CA TRP A 98 -2.07 -7.74 8.02
C TRP A 98 -3.22 -7.32 8.91
N ALA A 99 -4.48 -7.57 8.54
CA ALA A 99 -5.64 -7.21 9.34
C ALA A 99 -5.59 -7.87 10.73
N THR A 100 -5.21 -9.15 10.80
CA THR A 100 -5.05 -9.88 12.06
C THR A 100 -4.01 -9.20 12.98
N SER A 101 -2.91 -8.70 12.43
CA SER A 101 -1.88 -7.95 13.19
C SER A 101 -2.35 -6.59 13.76
N GLN A 102 -3.53 -6.12 13.32
CA GLN A 102 -4.14 -4.88 13.80
C GLN A 102 -5.26 -5.14 14.83
N VAL A 103 -5.76 -6.37 14.95
CA VAL A 103 -6.73 -6.75 16.00
C VAL A 103 -6.12 -6.49 17.37
N GLY A 104 -6.91 -5.97 18.31
CA GLY A 104 -6.45 -5.58 19.65
C GLY A 104 -5.83 -4.18 19.74
N LYS A 105 -5.56 -3.51 18.61
CA LYS A 105 -5.07 -2.11 18.58
C LYS A 105 -6.19 -1.05 18.56
N GLY A 106 -7.42 -1.45 18.88
CA GLY A 106 -8.62 -0.60 18.85
C GLY A 106 -9.29 -0.43 17.48
N ASP A 107 -8.71 -1.00 16.41
CA ASP A 107 -9.14 -0.78 15.02
C ASP A 107 -10.09 -1.88 14.48
N GLN A 108 -10.65 -2.74 15.33
CA GLN A 108 -11.37 -3.95 14.89
C GLN A 108 -12.56 -3.69 13.95
N PHE A 109 -13.26 -2.57 14.12
CA PHE A 109 -14.38 -2.16 13.27
C PHE A 109 -14.01 -1.05 12.27
N ALA A 110 -12.71 -0.78 12.11
CA ALA A 110 -12.26 0.26 11.19
C ALA A 110 -12.71 -0.08 9.75
N ASN A 111 -13.25 0.92 9.08
CA ASN A 111 -13.61 0.82 7.67
C ASN A 111 -12.37 0.61 6.81
N ILE A 112 -12.50 -0.18 5.76
CA ILE A 112 -11.47 -0.43 4.77
C ILE A 112 -12.03 -0.09 3.39
N VAL A 113 -11.23 0.65 2.63
CA VAL A 113 -11.48 0.90 1.22
C VAL A 113 -10.32 0.31 0.43
N ILE A 114 -10.63 -0.57 -0.53
CA ILE A 114 -9.65 -1.20 -1.42
C ILE A 114 -9.79 -0.57 -2.81
N ASP A 115 -8.68 -0.05 -3.31
CA ASP A 115 -8.54 0.63 -4.60
C ASP A 115 -7.59 -0.17 -5.50
N GLN A 116 -8.19 -0.87 -6.46
CA GLN A 116 -7.46 -1.64 -7.46
C GLN A 116 -6.99 -0.72 -8.59
N LEU A 117 -5.71 -0.82 -8.96
CA LEU A 117 -5.18 -0.04 -10.09
C LEU A 117 -5.96 -0.31 -11.38
N GLY A 118 -6.24 0.75 -12.13
CA GLY A 118 -6.99 0.66 -13.39
C GLY A 118 -8.50 0.46 -13.20
N VAL A 119 -8.98 0.25 -11.97
CA VAL A 119 -10.41 0.16 -11.66
C VAL A 119 -10.95 1.55 -11.29
N SER A 120 -12.07 1.94 -11.89
CA SER A 120 -12.74 3.20 -11.57
C SER A 120 -13.07 3.31 -10.08
N ARG A 121 -12.94 4.53 -9.52
CA ARG A 121 -13.12 4.82 -8.09
C ARG A 121 -14.51 4.46 -7.55
N ASN A 122 -15.54 4.47 -8.39
CA ASN A 122 -16.90 4.06 -8.01
C ASN A 122 -17.04 2.55 -7.79
N ARG A 123 -16.05 1.75 -8.22
CA ARG A 123 -15.99 0.29 -8.03
C ARG A 123 -15.02 -0.13 -6.92
N ARG A 124 -14.59 0.79 -6.07
CA ARG A 124 -13.77 0.47 -4.88
C ARG A 124 -14.53 -0.46 -3.95
N ILE A 125 -13.83 -1.47 -3.45
CA ILE A 125 -14.40 -2.43 -2.52
C ILE A 125 -14.40 -1.80 -1.12
N LYS A 126 -15.54 -1.87 -0.44
CA LYS A 126 -15.69 -1.45 0.95
C LYS A 126 -15.78 -2.69 1.83
N ALA A 127 -15.02 -2.68 2.92
CA ALA A 127 -14.95 -3.77 3.88
C ALA A 127 -14.73 -3.20 5.28
N THR A 128 -14.67 -4.08 6.28
CA THR A 128 -14.17 -3.76 7.62
C THR A 128 -12.96 -4.64 7.94
N LEU A 129 -12.14 -4.21 8.90
CA LEU A 129 -11.01 -4.99 9.39
C LEU A 129 -11.45 -6.38 9.88
N ASP A 130 -12.53 -6.43 10.67
CA ASP A 130 -13.17 -7.68 11.09
C ASP A 130 -13.58 -8.57 9.90
N SER A 131 -14.17 -8.01 8.84
CA SER A 131 -14.56 -8.80 7.66
C SER A 131 -13.36 -9.41 6.92
N LEU A 132 -12.21 -8.74 6.89
CA LEU A 132 -10.99 -9.30 6.28
C LEU A 132 -10.43 -10.45 7.13
N VAL A 133 -10.50 -10.33 8.46
CA VAL A 133 -10.06 -11.37 9.40
C VAL A 133 -10.99 -12.58 9.35
N ARG A 134 -12.31 -12.36 9.30
CA ARG A 134 -13.32 -13.43 9.39
C ARG A 134 -13.61 -14.13 8.08
N LYS A 135 -13.21 -13.57 6.94
CA LYS A 135 -13.40 -14.27 5.67
C LYS A 135 -12.72 -15.63 5.75
N ARG A 136 -13.53 -16.69 5.81
CA ARG A 136 -13.09 -18.06 5.61
C ARG A 136 -12.75 -18.17 4.14
N TRP A 137 -11.48 -17.99 3.81
CA TRP A 137 -10.99 -18.16 2.45
C TRP A 137 -10.94 -19.67 2.16
N THR A 138 -11.92 -20.15 1.40
CA THR A 138 -11.96 -21.53 0.91
C THR A 138 -10.74 -21.77 0.04
N ARG A 139 -9.93 -22.76 0.44
CA ARG A 139 -8.84 -23.33 -0.36
C ARG A 139 -9.38 -23.99 -1.62
#